data_AF-A0A7J4RL15-F1
#
_entry.id   AF-A0A7J4RL15-F1
#
_cell.length_a   1.000
_cell.length_b   1.000
_cell.length_c   1.000
_cell.angle_alpha   90.00
_cell.angle_beta   90.00
_cell.angle_gamma   90.00
#
_symmetry.space_group_name_H-M   'P 1'
#
loop_
_entity.id
_entity.type
_entity.pdbx_description
1 polymer ?
#
loop_
_entity_poly.entity_id
_entity_poly.type
_entity_poly.pdbx_seq_one_letter_code
_entity_poly.pdbx_strand_id
1 'polypeptide(L)'
;MNIHEYQAKEMFREFGVNVLEGVHCKSVDDALAAYDSLGSQVVAVKSQIHAGGRGKGILYDPKSGQEVMKGGVKIAFSRDDVEEFSRNICGNRLVTKQTGAEGKIVTNMYVESGCDIDHEYYLAILVDRDR
;
A
#
# COMPACT_ATOMS: atom_id res chain seq x y z
N MET A 1 -11.52 -16.20 -1.03
CA MET A 1 -11.06 -15.24 -2.06
C MET A 1 -10.85 -13.91 -1.36
N ASN A 2 -9.73 -13.24 -1.60
CA ASN A 2 -9.40 -11.94 -0.99
C ASN A 2 -9.30 -10.89 -2.10
N ILE A 3 -9.68 -9.65 -1.80
CA ILE A 3 -9.46 -8.49 -2.68
C ILE A 3 -8.32 -7.62 -2.13
N HIS A 4 -7.75 -6.77 -2.98
CA HIS A 4 -6.74 -5.80 -2.57
C HIS A 4 -7.35 -4.63 -1.80
N GLU A 5 -6.49 -3.86 -1.11
CA GLU A 5 -6.93 -2.71 -0.32
C GLU A 5 -7.62 -1.65 -1.19
N TYR A 6 -7.08 -1.36 -2.38
CA TYR A 6 -7.67 -0.36 -3.28
C TYR A 6 -9.08 -0.76 -3.73
N GLN A 7 -9.30 -2.05 -4.02
CA GLN A 7 -10.60 -2.60 -4.43
C GLN A 7 -11.60 -2.55 -3.28
N ALA A 8 -11.15 -2.86 -2.06
CA ALA A 8 -12.00 -2.77 -0.87
C ALA A 8 -12.41 -1.32 -0.59
N LYS A 9 -11.50 -0.36 -0.76
CA LYS A 9 -11.79 1.07 -0.58
C LYS A 9 -12.71 1.63 -1.65
N GLU A 10 -12.55 1.21 -2.90
CA GLU A 10 -13.48 1.53 -3.99
C GLU A 10 -14.90 1.06 -3.65
N MET A 11 -15.04 -0.21 -3.25
CA MET A 11 -16.33 -0.75 -2.80
C MET A 11 -16.89 0.01 -1.59
N PHE A 12 -16.07 0.34 -0.59
CA PHE A 12 -16.52 1.15 0.55
C PHE A 12 -17.05 2.52 0.12
N ARG A 13 -16.35 3.20 -0.81
CA ARG A 13 -16.80 4.49 -1.35
C ARG A 13 -18.13 4.37 -2.08
N GLU A 14 -18.32 3.34 -2.90
CA GLU A 14 -19.58 3.07 -3.61
C GLU A 14 -20.78 2.91 -2.67
N PHE A 15 -20.54 2.38 -1.46
CA PHE A 15 -21.57 2.21 -0.42
C PHE A 15 -21.60 3.36 0.62
N GLY A 16 -20.91 4.48 0.35
CA GLY A 16 -20.96 5.68 1.19
C GLY A 16 -20.13 5.62 2.48
N VAL A 17 -19.22 4.66 2.61
CA VAL A 17 -18.27 4.62 3.73
C VAL A 17 -17.11 5.57 3.44
N ASN A 18 -16.83 6.47 4.39
CA ASN A 18 -15.73 7.41 4.26
C ASN A 18 -14.39 6.68 4.22
N VAL A 19 -13.66 6.87 3.13
CA VAL A 19 -12.28 6.41 2.93
C VAL A 19 -11.45 7.58 2.41
N LEU A 20 -10.14 7.53 2.62
CA LEU A 20 -9.25 8.54 2.05
C LEU A 20 -9.21 8.39 0.52
N GLU A 21 -9.04 9.52 -0.15
CA GLU A 21 -8.83 9.54 -1.59
C GLU A 21 -7.49 8.89 -1.94
N GLY A 22 -7.50 8.07 -2.99
CA GLY A 22 -6.31 7.35 -3.42
C GLY A 22 -6.49 6.70 -4.77
N VAL A 23 -5.36 6.39 -5.40
CA VAL A 23 -5.27 5.98 -6.79
C VAL A 23 -4.46 4.69 -6.90
N HIS A 24 -5.01 3.72 -7.63
CA HIS A 24 -4.31 2.48 -7.96
C HIS A 24 -3.25 2.73 -9.03
N CYS A 25 -2.03 2.26 -8.77
CA CYS A 25 -0.85 2.50 -9.60
C CYS A 25 -0.16 1.18 -9.97
N LYS A 26 0.32 1.06 -11.21
CA LYS A 26 1.09 -0.09 -11.72
C LYS A 26 2.52 0.28 -12.11
N SER A 27 2.85 1.56 -12.12
CA SER A 27 4.16 2.09 -12.46
C SER A 27 4.56 3.25 -11.53
N VAL A 28 5.81 3.70 -11.63
CA VAL A 28 6.29 4.90 -10.94
C VAL A 28 5.62 6.15 -11.52
N ASP A 29 5.43 6.22 -12.84
CA ASP A 29 4.76 7.33 -13.50
C ASP A 29 3.29 7.45 -13.07
N ASP A 30 2.60 6.31 -12.90
CA ASP A 30 1.23 6.28 -12.35
C ASP A 30 1.21 6.87 -10.94
N ALA A 31 2.20 6.54 -10.10
CA ALA A 31 2.28 7.01 -8.72
C ALA A 31 2.56 8.52 -8.64
N LEU A 32 3.39 9.04 -9.55
CA LEU A 32 3.63 10.47 -9.69
C LEU A 32 2.39 11.22 -10.16
N ALA A 33 1.71 10.71 -11.20
CA ALA A 33 0.44 11.28 -11.66
C ALA A 33 -0.64 11.23 -10.56
N ALA A 34 -0.68 10.14 -9.78
CA ALA A 34 -1.56 10.02 -8.63
C ALA A 34 -1.29 11.13 -7.60
N TYR A 35 -0.03 11.32 -7.18
CA TYR A 35 0.36 12.40 -6.28
C TYR A 35 -0.09 13.78 -6.79
N ASP A 36 0.20 14.07 -8.07
CA ASP A 36 -0.15 15.33 -8.71
C ASP A 36 -1.69 15.54 -8.73
N SER A 37 -2.47 14.47 -8.95
CA SER A 37 -3.94 14.51 -8.99
C SER A 37 -4.62 14.62 -7.62
N LEU A 38 -4.02 14.02 -6.58
CA LEU A 38 -4.57 14.03 -5.22
C LEU A 38 -4.48 15.42 -4.58
N GLY A 39 -3.56 16.27 -5.06
CA GLY A 39 -3.37 17.63 -4.54
C GLY A 39 -3.01 17.68 -3.05
N SER A 40 -2.53 16.57 -2.49
CA SER A 40 -2.20 16.43 -1.07
C SER A 40 -0.72 16.71 -0.83
N GLN A 41 -0.41 17.43 0.25
CA GLN A 41 0.98 17.68 0.66
C GLN A 41 1.68 16.42 1.17
N VAL A 42 0.91 15.50 1.74
CA VAL A 42 1.40 14.24 2.30
C VAL A 42 0.60 13.09 1.69
N VAL A 43 1.27 12.03 1.25
CA VAL A 43 0.61 10.81 0.75
C VAL A 43 1.26 9.56 1.33
N ALA A 44 0.52 8.46 1.36
CA ALA A 44 1.04 7.13 1.63
C ALA A 44 1.23 6.35 0.33
N VAL A 45 2.43 5.82 0.08
CA VAL A 45 2.71 4.87 -1.00
C VAL A 45 2.65 3.45 -0.43
N LYS A 46 1.66 2.65 -0.87
CA LYS A 46 1.30 1.38 -0.24
C LYS A 46 1.38 0.22 -1.23
N SER A 47 2.25 -0.74 -0.96
CA SER A 47 2.30 -2.01 -1.71
C SER A 47 0.96 -2.75 -1.66
N GLN A 48 0.52 -3.26 -2.81
CA GLN A 48 -0.70 -4.05 -2.93
C GLN A 48 -0.34 -5.53 -3.11
N ILE A 49 -0.29 -6.27 -2.00
CA ILE A 49 -0.11 -7.72 -1.98
C ILE A 49 -1.16 -8.37 -1.06
N HIS A 50 -1.48 -9.64 -1.30
CA HIS A 50 -2.35 -10.42 -0.42
C HIS A 50 -1.58 -10.98 0.78
N ALA A 51 -1.10 -10.07 1.63
CA ALA A 51 -0.53 -10.37 2.95
C ALA A 51 -0.58 -9.12 3.84
N GLY A 52 -0.78 -9.31 5.13
CA GLY A 52 -0.66 -8.29 6.16
C GLY A 52 0.79 -8.05 6.60
N GLY A 53 1.00 -7.09 7.51
CA GLY A 53 2.32 -6.76 8.03
C GLY A 53 3.22 -5.96 7.08
N ARG A 54 2.65 -5.42 5.99
CA ARG A 54 3.36 -4.65 4.93
C ARG A 54 4.26 -3.54 5.49
N GLY A 55 3.74 -2.72 6.41
CA GLY A 55 4.50 -1.60 6.99
C GLY A 55 5.76 -2.02 7.76
N LYS A 56 5.81 -3.25 8.29
CA LYS A 56 6.97 -3.81 9.00
C LYS A 56 7.78 -4.79 8.13
N GLY A 57 7.45 -4.92 6.85
CA GLY A 57 8.15 -5.79 5.91
C GLY A 57 9.47 -5.21 5.44
N ILE A 58 10.20 -5.98 4.63
CA ILE A 58 11.46 -5.57 4.00
C ILE A 58 11.36 -5.90 2.50
N LEU A 59 11.73 -4.93 1.66
CA LEU A 59 11.80 -5.09 0.21
C LEU A 59 13.20 -5.55 -0.17
N TYR A 60 13.25 -6.58 -1.03
CA TYR A 60 14.47 -7.11 -1.59
C TYR A 60 14.41 -7.05 -3.11
N ASP A 61 15.54 -6.75 -3.72
CA ASP A 61 15.69 -6.88 -5.17
C ASP A 61 15.61 -8.37 -5.53
N PRO A 62 14.73 -8.77 -6.47
CA PRO A 62 14.47 -10.18 -6.75
C PRO A 62 15.62 -10.89 -7.46
N LYS A 63 16.59 -10.15 -8.03
CA LYS A 63 17.72 -10.72 -8.78
C LYS A 63 18.95 -10.91 -7.88
N SER A 64 19.31 -9.88 -7.13
CA SER A 64 20.48 -9.82 -6.27
C SER A 64 20.19 -10.30 -4.84
N GLY A 65 18.94 -10.26 -4.40
CA GLY A 65 18.55 -10.57 -3.02
C GLY A 65 18.97 -9.49 -2.01
N GLN A 66 19.48 -8.35 -2.47
CA GLN A 66 19.88 -7.25 -1.59
C GLN A 66 18.66 -6.52 -1.03
N GLU A 67 18.78 -6.05 0.21
CA GLU A 67 17.77 -5.19 0.84
C GLU A 67 17.72 -3.85 0.09
N VAL A 68 16.51 -3.47 -0.33
CA VAL A 68 16.25 -2.21 -1.04
C VAL A 68 15.72 -1.16 -0.07
N MET A 69 14.70 -1.51 0.71
CA MET A 69 14.03 -0.58 1.61
C MET A 69 13.24 -1.32 2.69
N LYS A 70 13.19 -0.75 3.91
CA LYS A 70 12.28 -1.23 4.97
C LYS A 70 10.90 -0.60 4.82
N GLY A 71 9.88 -1.45 4.96
CA GLY A 71 8.47 -1.11 4.92
C GLY A 71 7.89 -1.10 3.50
N GLY A 72 6.79 -1.83 3.30
CA GLY A 72 5.95 -1.78 2.09
C GLY A 72 4.83 -0.72 2.17
N VAL A 73 4.86 0.15 3.18
CA VAL A 73 3.99 1.31 3.35
C VAL A 73 4.88 2.47 3.79
N LYS A 74 4.91 3.54 3.00
CA LYS A 74 5.78 4.71 3.22
C LYS A 74 4.97 5.99 3.18
N ILE A 75 5.28 6.93 4.05
CA ILE A 75 4.69 8.27 4.04
C ILE A 75 5.66 9.18 3.29
N ALA A 76 5.17 9.79 2.23
CA ALA A 76 5.88 10.72 1.36
C ALA A 76 5.39 12.15 1.60
N PHE A 77 6.33 13.07 1.72
CA PHE A 77 6.08 14.50 1.95
C PHE A 77 6.38 15.34 0.70
N SER A 78 6.83 14.71 -0.38
CA SER A 78 7.20 15.37 -1.62
C SER A 78 6.96 14.44 -2.82
N ARG A 79 6.95 15.02 -4.01
CA ARG A 79 6.90 14.26 -5.27
C ARG A 79 8.12 13.35 -5.45
N ASP A 80 9.29 13.81 -5.00
CA ASP A 80 10.55 13.06 -5.07
C ASP A 80 10.51 11.84 -4.12
N ASP A 81 9.93 11.99 -2.92
CA ASP A 81 9.69 10.88 -2.00
C ASP A 81 8.79 9.81 -2.65
N VAL A 82 7.74 10.24 -3.37
CA VAL A 82 6.83 9.33 -4.09
C VAL A 82 7.59 8.59 -5.18
N GLU A 83 8.44 9.26 -5.95
CA GLU A 83 9.27 8.61 -6.96
C GLU A 83 10.18 7.55 -6.33
N GLU A 84 10.93 7.92 -5.29
CA GLU A 84 11.88 7.05 -4.61
C GLU A 84 11.18 5.81 -4.04
N PHE A 85 10.12 6.02 -3.25
CA PHE A 85 9.40 4.91 -2.63
C PHE A 85 8.73 4.02 -3.66
N SER A 86 8.14 4.59 -4.72
CA SER A 86 7.49 3.81 -5.77
C SER A 86 8.49 2.96 -6.55
N ARG A 87 9.67 3.50 -6.86
CA ARG A 87 10.78 2.77 -7.51
C ARG A 87 11.29 1.62 -6.64
N ASN A 88 11.36 1.85 -5.33
CA ASN A 88 11.80 0.83 -4.37
C ASN A 88 10.73 -0.23 -4.07
N ILE A 89 9.45 0.13 -4.16
CA ILE A 89 8.32 -0.79 -3.92
C ILE A 89 8.01 -1.61 -5.17
N CYS A 90 7.81 -0.96 -6.32
CA CYS A 90 7.33 -1.61 -7.53
C CYS A 90 8.41 -2.51 -8.15
N GLY A 91 8.04 -3.76 -8.46
CA GLY A 91 8.93 -4.75 -9.04
C GLY A 91 9.80 -5.51 -8.02
N ASN A 92 9.88 -5.04 -6.78
CA ASN A 92 10.66 -5.68 -5.73
C ASN A 92 9.85 -6.70 -4.91
N ARG A 93 10.57 -7.59 -4.22
CA ARG A 93 10.00 -8.65 -3.40
C ARG A 93 9.80 -8.17 -1.97
N LEU A 94 8.54 -8.00 -1.55
CA LEU A 94 8.18 -7.65 -0.18
C LEU A 94 8.08 -8.92 0.68
N VAL A 95 8.95 -9.00 1.69
CA VAL A 95 8.92 -10.03 2.73
C VAL A 95 8.26 -9.45 3.98
N THR A 96 7.27 -10.15 4.50
CA THR A 96 6.57 -9.84 5.75
C THR A 96 6.52 -11.08 6.63
N LYS A 97 6.09 -10.92 7.90
CA LYS A 97 5.82 -12.07 8.77
C LYS A 97 4.81 -13.07 8.17
N GLN A 98 3.86 -12.60 7.36
CA GLN A 98 2.78 -13.45 6.80
C GLN A 98 3.13 -14.07 5.45
N THR A 99 4.10 -13.52 4.71
CA THR A 99 4.55 -14.10 3.44
C THR A 99 5.59 -15.20 3.61
N GLY A 100 6.27 -15.25 4.77
CA GLY A 100 7.50 -16.02 4.93
C GLY A 100 8.64 -15.48 4.07
N ALA A 101 9.76 -16.22 4.05
CA ALA A 101 10.99 -15.83 3.35
C ALA A 101 10.82 -15.66 1.82
N GLU A 102 9.85 -16.37 1.23
CA GLU A 102 9.53 -16.30 -0.19
C GLU A 102 8.97 -14.94 -0.62
N GLY A 103 8.39 -14.17 0.30
CA GLY A 103 7.84 -12.85 0.01
C GLY A 103 6.76 -12.84 -1.09
N LYS A 104 6.48 -11.65 -1.62
CA LYS A 104 5.65 -11.44 -2.80
C LYS A 104 6.24 -10.33 -3.66
N ILE A 105 6.27 -10.52 -4.97
CA ILE A 105 6.61 -9.44 -5.91
C ILE A 105 5.48 -8.42 -5.90
N VAL A 106 5.82 -7.16 -5.68
CA VAL A 106 4.85 -6.06 -5.72
C VAL A 106 4.74 -5.56 -7.15
N THR A 107 3.60 -5.81 -7.78
CA THR A 107 3.29 -5.32 -9.15
C THR A 107 2.24 -4.21 -9.17
N ASN A 108 1.67 -3.91 -8.00
CA ASN A 108 0.61 -2.94 -7.82
C ASN A 108 0.87 -2.12 -6.55
N MET A 109 0.56 -0.83 -6.62
CA MET A 109 0.69 0.12 -5.52
C MET A 109 -0.63 0.89 -5.38
N TYR A 110 -0.80 1.53 -4.24
CA TYR A 110 -1.90 2.47 -3.98
C TYR A 110 -1.31 3.71 -3.34
N VAL A 111 -1.47 4.85 -4.02
CA VAL A 111 -1.07 6.16 -3.50
C VAL A 111 -2.30 6.81 -2.91
N GLU A 112 -2.27 7.14 -1.62
CA GLU A 112 -3.43 7.61 -0.87
C GLU A 112 -3.10 8.91 -0.15
N SER A 113 -4.02 9.88 -0.14
CA SER A 113 -3.87 11.13 0.61
C SER A 113 -3.63 10.85 2.10
N GLY A 114 -2.70 11.58 2.69
CA GLY A 114 -2.45 11.54 4.12
C GLY A 114 -3.60 12.15 4.92
N CYS A 115 -3.68 11.78 6.19
CA CYS A 115 -4.54 12.43 7.17
C CYS A 115 -3.85 12.41 8.54
N ASP A 116 -4.26 13.34 9.40
CA ASP A 116 -3.88 13.30 10.81
C ASP A 116 -4.74 12.26 11.53
N ILE A 117 -4.08 11.25 12.09
CA ILE A 117 -4.72 10.15 12.81
C ILE A 117 -4.64 10.43 14.30
N ASP A 118 -5.77 10.83 14.89
CA ASP A 118 -5.87 11.07 16.34
C ASP A 118 -6.00 9.76 17.13
N HIS A 119 -6.78 8.80 16.59
CA HIS A 119 -7.01 7.49 17.20
C HIS A 119 -7.04 6.39 16.15
N GLU A 120 -6.52 5.21 16.50
CA GLU A 120 -6.59 3.99 15.68
C GLU A 120 -7.44 2.94 16.39
N TYR A 121 -8.45 2.40 15.70
CA TYR A 121 -9.32 1.34 16.19
C TYR A 121 -9.27 0.13 15.27
N TYR A 122 -9.51 -1.06 15.84
CA TYR A 122 -9.71 -2.29 15.08
C TYR A 122 -11.20 -2.63 15.02
N LEU A 123 -11.73 -2.80 13.81
CA LEU A 123 -13.11 -3.24 13.55
C LEU A 123 -13.10 -4.39 12.54
N ALA A 124 -13.87 -5.44 12.81
CA ALA A 124 -14.07 -6.55 11.88
C ALA A 124 -15.52 -7.04 11.95
N ILE A 125 -16.09 -7.38 10.79
CA ILE A 125 -17.43 -7.94 10.65
C ILE A 125 -17.27 -9.30 9.98
N LEU A 126 -17.75 -10.36 10.63
CA LEU A 126 -17.67 -11.73 10.14
C LEU A 126 -19.02 -12.41 10.36
N VAL A 127 -19.32 -13.41 9.53
CA VAL A 127 -20.44 -14.32 9.80
C VAL A 127 -20.00 -15.28 10.90
N ASP A 128 -20.66 -15.19 12.05
CA ASP A 128 -20.51 -16.16 13.13
C ASP A 128 -21.12 -17.50 12.68
N ARG A 129 -20.34 -18.58 12.77
CA ARG A 129 -20.76 -19.92 12.34
C ARG A 129 -21.27 -20.77 13.49
N ASP A 130 -21.09 -20.32 14.72
CA ASP A 130 -21.49 -21.05 15.91
C ASP A 130 -22.95 -20.75 16.30
N ARG A 131 -23.65 -19.90 15.52
CA ARG A 131 -25.06 -19.55 15.68
C ARG A 131 -25.82 -19.60 14.36
#